data_AF-A0AAW6U5V6-F1
#
_entry.id   AF-A0AAW6U5V6-F1
#
_cell.length_a   1.000
_cell.length_b   1.000
_cell.length_c   1.000
_cell.angle_alpha   90.00
_cell.angle_beta   90.00
_cell.angle_gamma   90.00
#
_symmetry.space_group_name_H-M   'P 1'
#
loop_
_entity.id
_entity.type
_entity.pdbx_description
1 polymer ?
#
loop_
_entity_poly.entity_id
_entity_poly.type
_entity_poly.pdbx_seq_one_letter_code
_entity_poly.pdbx_strand_id
1 'polypeptide(L)'
;MRTRAFTLVEMLVVITVLPFAAIAFSGLFATSVRDVPRMTRIVQENTRVLDLVRHIRDDVDAAVDLPDASGEVRSDDRTLLIALPEGVICYRMDEAGVTRTRLDQAEAQTEGVWRFRDAVITWWRWQQGEEAHAVEVRTFLQERIAGKTREKLANSYVYFIGGLAKAEEAP
;
A
#
# COMPACT_ATOMS: atom_id res chain seq x y z
N MET A 1 38.29 37.55 -20.54
CA MET A 1 38.28 36.12 -20.13
C MET A 1 39.34 35.94 -19.05
N ARG A 2 38.94 35.65 -17.80
CA ARG A 2 39.82 35.71 -16.62
C ARG A 2 39.97 34.30 -16.05
N THR A 3 40.70 33.43 -16.74
CA THR A 3 41.18 32.15 -16.22
C THR A 3 42.28 32.45 -15.21
N ARG A 4 41.89 32.58 -13.93
CA ARG A 4 42.87 32.66 -12.83
C ARG A 4 43.47 31.26 -12.66
N ALA A 5 44.79 31.18 -12.83
CA ALA A 5 45.57 30.02 -12.43
C ALA A 5 45.29 29.77 -10.93
N PHE A 6 44.63 28.64 -10.64
CA PHE A 6 44.58 28.12 -9.27
C PHE A 6 46.02 27.97 -8.78
N THR A 7 46.32 28.50 -7.60
CA THR A 7 47.69 28.48 -7.10
C THR A 7 48.07 27.06 -6.75
N LEU A 8 49.29 26.63 -7.09
CA LEU A 8 49.80 25.26 -6.91
C LEU A 8 49.61 24.76 -5.45
N VAL A 9 49.64 25.70 -4.50
CA VAL A 9 49.38 25.47 -3.08
C VAL A 9 47.94 25.04 -2.81
N GLU A 10 46.93 25.67 -3.43
CA GLU A 10 45.53 25.28 -3.25
C GLU A 10 45.27 23.87 -3.78
N MET A 11 45.87 23.50 -4.92
CA MET A 11 45.77 22.15 -5.47
C MET A 11 46.42 21.12 -4.54
N LEU A 12 47.58 21.44 -3.95
CA LEU A 12 48.25 20.56 -2.98
C LEU A 12 47.40 20.35 -1.71
N VAL A 13 46.79 21.42 -1.20
CA VAL A 13 45.90 21.36 -0.04
C VAL A 13 44.67 20.49 -0.36
N VAL A 14 44.04 20.68 -1.52
CA VAL A 14 42.88 19.87 -1.93
C VAL A 14 43.25 18.39 -2.04
N ILE A 15 44.35 18.06 -2.72
CA ILE A 15 44.80 16.66 -2.88
C ILE A 15 45.09 16.01 -1.53
N THR A 16 45.59 16.78 -0.55
CA THR A 16 45.91 16.27 0.78
C THR A 16 44.67 16.12 1.64
N VAL A 17 43.75 17.08 1.63
CA VAL A 17 42.58 17.09 2.54
C VAL A 17 41.44 16.19 2.05
N LEU A 18 41.24 16.09 0.74
CA LEU A 18 40.11 15.37 0.13
C LEU A 18 40.06 13.87 0.52
N PRO A 19 41.17 13.11 0.56
CA PRO A 19 41.13 11.70 0.97
C PRO A 19 40.70 11.51 2.43
N PHE A 20 41.16 12.38 3.35
CA PHE A 20 40.76 12.32 4.75
C PHE A 20 39.28 12.65 4.93
N ALA A 21 38.78 13.66 4.20
CA ALA A 21 37.34 13.95 4.17
C ALA A 21 36.56 12.76 3.61
N ALA A 22 36.99 12.17 2.49
CA ALA A 22 36.33 11.01 1.89
C ALA A 22 36.29 9.80 2.84
N ILE A 23 37.37 9.52 3.57
CA ILE A 23 37.41 8.46 4.58
C ILE A 23 36.42 8.77 5.73
N ALA A 24 36.42 10.00 6.24
CA ALA A 24 35.52 10.42 7.32
C ALA A 24 34.03 10.28 6.92
N PHE A 25 33.69 10.59 5.66
CA PHE A 25 32.31 10.46 5.16
C PHE A 25 31.96 9.06 4.63
N SER A 26 32.94 8.17 4.39
CA SER A 26 32.72 6.86 3.77
C SER A 26 31.67 5.99 4.50
N GLY A 27 31.65 6.01 5.83
CA GLY A 27 30.66 5.27 6.63
C GLY A 27 29.24 5.81 6.48
N LEU A 28 29.08 7.13 6.34
CA LEU A 28 27.78 7.75 6.08
C LEU A 28 27.28 7.39 4.68
N PHE A 29 28.15 7.45 3.67
CA PHE A 29 27.81 7.03 2.31
C PHE A 29 27.47 5.53 2.24
N ALA A 30 28.21 4.66 2.93
CA ALA A 30 27.93 3.23 2.94
C ALA A 30 26.54 2.90 3.54
N THR A 31 26.16 3.62 4.60
CA THR A 31 24.85 3.47 5.24
C THR A 31 23.75 4.01 4.32
N SER A 32 23.93 5.20 3.72
CA SER A 32 22.96 5.78 2.79
C SER A 32 22.76 4.93 1.54
N VAL A 33 23.83 4.38 0.94
CA VAL A 33 23.72 3.55 -0.28
C VAL A 33 22.98 2.24 -0.02
N ARG A 34 23.03 1.71 1.21
CA ARG A 34 22.35 0.45 1.55
C ARG A 34 20.92 0.65 2.05
N ASP A 35 20.69 1.68 2.85
CA ASP A 35 19.39 1.89 3.52
C ASP A 35 18.40 2.65 2.63
N VAL A 36 18.86 3.55 1.76
CA VAL A 36 17.97 4.34 0.88
C VAL A 36 17.20 3.45 -0.10
N PRO A 37 17.81 2.50 -0.86
CA PRO A 37 17.07 1.63 -1.78
C PRO A 37 16.05 0.74 -1.06
N ARG A 38 16.33 0.37 0.19
CA ARG A 38 15.41 -0.42 1.01
C ARG A 38 14.23 0.42 1.47
N MET A 39 14.49 1.65 1.92
CA MET A 39 13.46 2.59 2.34
C MET A 39 12.53 2.95 1.17
N THR A 40 13.08 3.23 -0.02
CA THR A 40 12.28 3.57 -1.20
C THR A 40 11.37 2.42 -1.62
N ARG A 41 11.84 1.17 -1.54
CA ARG A 41 11.03 -0.02 -1.79
C ARG A 41 9.84 -0.12 -0.82
N ILE A 42 10.09 0.03 0.49
CA ILE A 42 9.04 -0.05 1.52
C ILE A 42 7.99 1.04 1.29
N VAL A 43 8.41 2.27 0.97
CA VAL A 43 7.49 3.37 0.69
C VAL A 43 6.67 3.10 -0.58
N GLN A 44 7.30 2.64 -1.67
CA GLN A 44 6.59 2.31 -2.91
C GLN A 44 5.54 1.21 -2.70
N GLU A 45 5.89 0.17 -1.93
CA GLU A 45 4.97 -0.90 -1.61
C GLU A 45 3.81 -0.40 -0.74
N ASN A 46 4.10 0.43 0.27
CA ASN A 46 3.07 1.08 1.07
C ASN A 46 2.14 1.95 0.22
N THR A 47 2.65 2.69 -0.76
CA THR A 47 1.81 3.48 -1.67
C THR A 47 0.85 2.59 -2.46
N ARG A 48 1.28 1.41 -2.91
CA ARG A 48 0.38 0.46 -3.59
C ARG A 48 -0.68 -0.12 -2.65
N VAL A 49 -0.30 -0.38 -1.40
CA VAL A 49 -1.26 -0.85 -0.38
C VAL A 49 -2.29 0.23 -0.09
N LEU A 50 -1.86 1.48 0.06
CA LEU A 50 -2.76 2.62 0.26
C LEU A 50 -3.67 2.85 -0.95
N ASP A 51 -3.17 2.63 -2.17
CA ASP A 51 -3.98 2.70 -3.38
C ASP A 51 -5.07 1.61 -3.40
N LEU A 52 -4.74 0.37 -3.05
CA LEU A 52 -5.75 -0.69 -2.88
C LEU A 52 -6.79 -0.33 -1.82
N VAL A 53 -6.34 0.10 -0.64
CA VAL A 53 -7.21 0.48 0.48
C VAL A 53 -8.14 1.63 0.08
N ARG A 54 -7.64 2.59 -0.71
CA ARG A 54 -8.45 3.66 -1.27
C ARG A 54 -9.54 3.13 -2.20
N HIS A 55 -9.22 2.19 -3.10
CA HIS A 55 -10.25 1.61 -3.97
C HIS A 55 -11.31 0.86 -3.18
N ILE A 56 -10.91 0.09 -2.15
CA ILE A 56 -11.87 -0.59 -1.27
C ILE A 56 -12.77 0.43 -0.58
N ARG A 57 -12.20 1.52 -0.07
CA ARG A 57 -12.98 2.62 0.51
C ARG A 57 -13.98 3.18 -0.49
N ASP A 58 -13.51 3.56 -1.68
CA ASP A 58 -14.35 4.20 -2.70
C ASP A 58 -15.51 3.27 -3.11
N ASP A 59 -15.26 1.96 -3.20
CA ASP A 59 -16.30 0.95 -3.46
C ASP A 59 -17.26 0.75 -2.27
N VAL A 60 -16.77 0.73 -1.02
CA VAL A 60 -17.63 0.61 0.17
C VAL A 60 -18.47 1.88 0.37
N ASP A 61 -17.92 3.06 0.09
CA ASP A 61 -18.62 4.34 0.19
C ASP A 61 -19.79 4.41 -0.82
N ALA A 62 -19.64 3.75 -1.99
CA ALA A 62 -20.69 3.62 -3.01
C ALA A 62 -21.56 2.36 -2.84
N ALA A 63 -21.29 1.52 -1.84
CA ALA A 63 -21.98 0.24 -1.68
C ALA A 63 -23.43 0.42 -1.26
N VAL A 64 -24.27 -0.48 -1.78
CA VAL A 64 -25.63 -0.69 -1.29
C VAL A 64 -25.69 -1.84 -0.28
N ASP A 65 -24.79 -2.82 -0.40
CA ASP A 65 -24.73 -3.99 0.49
C ASP A 65 -23.34 -4.66 0.46
N LEU A 66 -23.06 -5.51 1.45
CA LEU A 66 -21.89 -6.38 1.55
C LEU A 66 -22.34 -7.85 1.58
N PRO A 67 -22.66 -8.46 0.43
CA PRO A 67 -23.30 -9.76 0.37
C PRO A 67 -22.35 -10.91 0.76
N ASP A 68 -22.93 -11.99 1.31
CA ASP A 68 -22.20 -13.24 1.60
C ASP A 68 -21.83 -14.03 0.33
N ALA A 69 -22.59 -13.86 -0.75
CA ALA A 69 -22.35 -14.54 -2.02
C ALA A 69 -22.90 -13.75 -3.21
N SER A 70 -22.28 -13.92 -4.38
CA SER A 70 -22.79 -13.45 -5.67
C SER A 70 -22.47 -14.50 -6.75
N GLY A 71 -23.51 -15.10 -7.32
CA GLY A 71 -23.38 -16.25 -8.21
C GLY A 71 -22.68 -17.43 -7.52
N GLU A 72 -21.59 -17.91 -8.10
CA GLU A 72 -20.76 -18.99 -7.54
C GLU A 72 -19.69 -18.49 -6.55
N VAL A 73 -19.50 -17.18 -6.42
CA VAL A 73 -18.47 -16.59 -5.57
C VAL A 73 -19.04 -16.33 -4.18
N ARG A 74 -18.35 -16.82 -3.15
CA ARG A 74 -18.67 -16.54 -1.74
C ARG A 74 -17.66 -15.59 -1.12
N SER A 75 -18.13 -14.73 -0.23
CA SER A 75 -17.27 -13.91 0.61
C SER A 75 -16.68 -14.76 1.73
N ASP A 76 -15.37 -14.61 1.95
CA ASP A 76 -14.59 -15.28 2.97
C ASP A 76 -13.37 -14.43 3.36
N ASP A 77 -12.45 -14.98 4.15
CA ASP A 77 -11.24 -14.29 4.60
C ASP A 77 -10.31 -13.84 3.47
N ARG A 78 -10.50 -14.36 2.25
CA ARG A 78 -9.70 -14.03 1.05
C ARG A 78 -10.53 -13.36 -0.04
N THR A 79 -11.83 -13.25 0.14
CA THR A 79 -12.78 -12.78 -0.86
C THR A 79 -13.75 -11.78 -0.24
N LEU A 80 -13.62 -10.53 -0.65
CA LEU A 80 -14.53 -9.46 -0.24
C LEU A 80 -15.47 -9.14 -1.41
N LEU A 81 -16.77 -9.24 -1.14
CA LEU A 81 -17.82 -8.86 -2.08
C LEU A 81 -18.45 -7.56 -1.63
N ILE A 82 -18.58 -6.62 -2.57
CA ILE A 82 -19.20 -5.31 -2.36
C ILE A 82 -20.24 -5.13 -3.45
N ALA A 83 -21.52 -5.02 -3.06
CA ALA A 83 -22.60 -4.75 -3.99
C ALA A 83 -22.72 -3.24 -4.20
N LEU A 84 -22.61 -2.82 -5.46
CA LEU A 84 -22.89 -1.47 -5.96
C LEU A 84 -24.25 -1.48 -6.68
N PRO A 85 -24.86 -0.31 -6.95
CA PRO A 85 -26.10 -0.24 -7.73
C PRO A 85 -26.00 -0.86 -9.13
N GLU A 86 -24.81 -0.81 -9.75
CA GLU A 86 -24.53 -1.30 -11.10
C GLU A 86 -23.83 -2.67 -11.13
N GLY A 87 -23.77 -3.39 -10.00
CA GLY A 87 -23.24 -4.74 -9.95
C GLY A 87 -22.38 -5.05 -8.74
N VAL A 88 -21.79 -6.26 -8.70
CA VAL A 88 -20.95 -6.69 -7.58
C VAL A 88 -19.46 -6.60 -7.91
N ILE A 89 -18.71 -5.90 -7.06
CA ILE A 89 -17.25 -5.92 -7.06
C ILE A 89 -16.75 -7.05 -6.16
N CYS A 90 -15.79 -7.80 -6.67
CA CYS A 90 -15.13 -8.90 -6.00
C CYS A 90 -13.63 -8.61 -5.90
N TYR A 91 -13.16 -8.49 -4.67
CA TYR A 91 -11.75 -8.46 -4.32
C TYR A 91 -11.30 -9.86 -3.90
N ARG A 92 -10.25 -10.38 -4.52
CA ARG A 92 -9.71 -11.70 -4.23
C ARG A 92 -8.22 -11.63 -3.89
N MET A 93 -7.84 -12.22 -2.77
CA MET A 93 -6.44 -12.34 -2.32
C MET A 93 -5.84 -13.68 -2.67
N ASP A 94 -4.75 -13.66 -3.44
CA ASP A 94 -3.90 -14.81 -3.73
C ASP A 94 -2.48 -14.61 -3.16
N GLU A 95 -1.52 -15.45 -3.57
CA GLU A 95 -0.13 -15.35 -3.12
C GLU A 95 0.62 -14.15 -3.75
N ALA A 96 0.15 -13.65 -4.90
CA ALA A 96 0.78 -12.57 -5.64
C ALA A 96 0.22 -11.19 -5.26
N GLY A 97 -0.99 -11.14 -4.72
CA GLY A 97 -1.60 -9.94 -4.17
C GLY A 97 -3.12 -9.96 -4.23
N VAL A 98 -3.71 -8.83 -4.64
CA VAL A 98 -5.16 -8.64 -4.67
C VAL A 98 -5.62 -8.31 -6.08
N THR A 99 -6.68 -8.97 -6.54
CA THR A 99 -7.36 -8.68 -7.80
C THR A 99 -8.77 -8.15 -7.53
N ARG A 100 -9.16 -7.09 -8.24
CA ARG A 100 -10.51 -6.52 -8.23
C ARG A 100 -11.19 -6.85 -9.56
N THR A 101 -12.34 -7.48 -9.47
CA THR A 101 -13.16 -7.91 -10.60
C THR A 101 -14.59 -7.42 -10.45
N ARG A 102 -15.26 -7.10 -11.56
CA ARG A 102 -16.71 -6.86 -11.59
C ARG A 102 -17.41 -8.14 -12.08
N LEU A 103 -18.42 -8.58 -11.33
CA LEU A 103 -19.13 -9.86 -11.56
C LEU A 103 -20.39 -9.74 -12.43
N ASP A 104 -20.70 -8.56 -12.96
CA ASP A 104 -22.01 -8.22 -13.53
C ASP A 104 -22.20 -8.57 -15.02
N GLN A 105 -21.19 -9.16 -15.66
CA GLN A 105 -21.27 -9.60 -17.05
C GLN A 105 -20.98 -11.09 -17.14
N ALA A 106 -21.51 -11.75 -18.18
CA ALA A 106 -21.32 -13.18 -18.46
C ALA A 106 -19.82 -13.62 -18.43
N GLU A 107 -18.90 -12.66 -18.49
CA GLU A 107 -17.49 -12.82 -18.17
C GLU A 107 -17.06 -11.81 -17.09
N ALA A 108 -16.36 -12.30 -16.06
CA ALA A 108 -15.80 -11.45 -15.01
C ALA A 108 -14.72 -10.52 -15.59
N GLN A 109 -14.91 -9.21 -15.46
CA GLN A 109 -13.95 -8.23 -15.95
C GLN A 109 -12.97 -7.84 -14.83
N THR A 110 -11.67 -8.06 -15.07
CA THR A 110 -10.63 -7.59 -14.14
C THR A 110 -10.41 -6.10 -14.34
N GLU A 111 -10.68 -5.32 -13.29
CA GLU A 111 -10.56 -3.86 -13.32
C GLU A 111 -9.31 -3.35 -12.57
N GLY A 112 -8.76 -4.14 -11.63
CA GLY A 112 -7.56 -3.76 -10.87
C GLY A 112 -6.74 -4.96 -10.38
N VAL A 113 -5.42 -4.80 -10.35
CA VAL A 113 -4.48 -5.81 -9.83
C VAL A 113 -3.39 -5.12 -9.03
N TRP A 114 -3.28 -5.45 -7.75
CA TRP A 114 -2.21 -4.99 -6.88
C TRP A 114 -1.32 -6.16 -6.49
N ARG A 115 -0.03 -6.02 -6.78
CA ARG A 115 0.97 -7.01 -6.41
C ARG A 115 1.86 -6.49 -5.30
N PHE A 116 2.02 -7.34 -4.30
CA PHE A 116 2.83 -7.07 -3.11
C PHE A 116 3.82 -8.21 -2.94
N ARG A 117 4.96 -7.92 -2.32
CA ARG A 117 5.95 -8.94 -1.99
C ARG A 117 5.97 -9.21 -0.50
N ASP A 118 5.94 -8.13 0.26
CA ASP A 118 6.17 -8.11 1.68
C ASP A 118 4.93 -7.55 2.43
N ALA A 119 3.91 -7.07 1.72
CA ALA A 119 2.65 -6.64 2.33
C ALA A 119 1.76 -7.80 2.76
N VAL A 120 1.13 -7.63 3.91
CA VAL A 120 0.04 -8.47 4.41
C VAL A 120 -1.20 -7.61 4.50
N ILE A 121 -2.29 -8.13 3.95
CA ILE A 121 -3.61 -7.51 3.94
C ILE A 121 -4.59 -8.54 4.48
N THR A 122 -5.43 -8.12 5.40
CA THR A 122 -6.53 -8.92 5.94
C THR A 122 -7.76 -8.04 6.02
N TRP A 123 -8.93 -8.60 5.77
CA TRP A 123 -10.18 -7.87 5.95
C TRP A 123 -11.19 -8.69 6.74
N TRP A 124 -12.08 -7.97 7.41
CA TRP A 124 -13.23 -8.54 8.11
C TRP A 124 -14.48 -7.77 7.76
N ARG A 125 -15.57 -8.51 7.55
CA ARG A 125 -16.91 -7.94 7.45
C ARG A 125 -17.51 -7.88 8.84
N TRP A 126 -17.92 -6.69 9.25
CA TRP A 126 -18.60 -6.46 10.51
C TRP A 126 -20.11 -6.60 10.28
N GLN A 127 -20.71 -7.50 11.07
CA GLN A 127 -22.14 -7.82 11.00
C GLN A 127 -22.87 -7.27 12.22
N GLN A 128 -24.07 -6.74 12.00
CA GLN A 128 -25.00 -6.33 13.05
C GLN A 128 -26.32 -7.02 12.75
N GLY A 129 -26.59 -8.12 13.44
CA GLY A 129 -27.66 -9.04 13.05
C GLY A 129 -27.26 -9.84 11.80
N GLU A 130 -28.14 -9.89 10.81
CA GLU A 130 -27.92 -10.64 9.56
C GLU A 130 -27.24 -9.78 8.46
N GLU A 131 -27.11 -8.47 8.67
CA GLU A 131 -26.56 -7.55 7.67
C GLU A 131 -25.12 -7.12 8.01
N ALA A 132 -24.23 -7.27 7.03
CA ALA A 132 -22.89 -6.71 7.09
C ALA A 132 -22.93 -5.21 6.76
N HIS A 133 -22.44 -4.37 7.65
CA HIS A 133 -22.57 -2.91 7.56
C HIS A 133 -21.23 -2.18 7.50
N ALA A 134 -20.12 -2.90 7.72
CA ALA A 134 -18.79 -2.33 7.60
C ALA A 134 -17.74 -3.36 7.19
N VAL A 135 -16.63 -2.86 6.65
CA VAL A 135 -15.42 -3.62 6.34
C VAL A 135 -14.27 -3.03 7.13
N GLU A 136 -13.58 -3.85 7.93
CA GLU A 136 -12.26 -3.50 8.45
C GLU A 136 -11.19 -4.06 7.53
N VAL A 137 -10.25 -3.22 7.11
CA VAL A 137 -9.06 -3.59 6.35
C VAL A 137 -7.84 -3.31 7.22
N ARG A 138 -7.09 -4.36 7.57
CA ARG A 138 -5.78 -4.25 8.21
C ARG A 138 -4.68 -4.52 7.23
N THR A 139 -3.65 -3.69 7.29
CA THR A 139 -2.48 -3.80 6.42
C THR A 139 -1.20 -3.61 7.21
N PHE A 140 -0.14 -4.32 6.84
CA PHE A 140 1.21 -4.08 7.33
C PHE A 140 2.25 -4.60 6.33
N LEU A 141 3.48 -4.10 6.42
CA LEU A 141 4.62 -4.61 5.65
C LEU A 141 5.54 -5.45 6.54
N GLN A 142 5.89 -6.65 6.07
CA GLN A 142 6.87 -7.52 6.70
C GLN A 142 8.29 -7.16 6.25
N GLU A 143 9.10 -6.67 7.18
CA GLU A 143 10.50 -6.37 6.91
C GLU A 143 11.42 -7.40 7.58
N ARG A 144 12.26 -8.08 6.78
CA ARG A 144 13.29 -9.00 7.30
C ARG A 144 14.61 -8.26 7.56
N ILE A 145 14.99 -8.08 8.83
CA ILE A 145 16.28 -7.50 9.24
C ILE A 145 17.04 -8.53 10.08
N ALA A 146 18.26 -8.89 9.66
CA ALA A 146 19.16 -9.78 10.42
C ALA A 146 18.47 -11.07 10.90
N GLY A 147 17.68 -11.71 10.02
CA GLY A 147 16.96 -12.96 10.31
C GLY A 147 15.68 -12.79 11.13
N LYS A 148 15.31 -11.57 11.55
CA LYS A 148 14.06 -11.29 12.25
C LYS A 148 13.06 -10.61 11.32
N THR A 149 11.82 -11.08 11.30
CA THR A 149 10.70 -10.39 10.66
C THR A 149 10.16 -9.34 11.62
N ARG A 150 9.95 -8.12 11.13
CA ARG A 150 9.29 -7.03 11.85
C ARG A 150 8.14 -6.49 11.03
N GLU A 151 7.06 -6.12 11.70
CA GLU A 151 5.95 -5.42 11.08
C GLU A 151 6.25 -3.92 11.02
N LYS A 152 5.97 -3.30 9.88
CA LYS A 152 6.10 -1.86 9.66
C LYS A 152 4.85 -1.32 9.00
N LEU A 153 4.56 -0.04 9.25
CA LEU A 153 3.45 0.68 8.64
C LEU A 153 2.12 -0.07 8.82
N ALA A 154 1.90 -0.61 10.03
CA ALA A 154 0.67 -1.28 10.37
C ALA A 154 -0.47 -0.25 10.44
N ASN A 155 -1.54 -0.49 9.71
CA ASN A 155 -2.73 0.34 9.69
C ASN A 155 -3.98 -0.53 9.83
N SER A 156 -5.02 0.02 10.46
CA SER A 156 -6.37 -0.53 10.41
C SER A 156 -7.33 0.57 9.98
N TYR A 157 -8.20 0.24 9.03
CA TYR A 157 -9.24 1.12 8.51
C TYR A 157 -10.58 0.43 8.63
N VAL A 158 -11.61 1.15 9.05
CA VAL A 158 -12.99 0.65 9.09
C VAL A 158 -13.85 1.55 8.21
N TYR A 159 -14.53 0.95 7.24
CA TYR A 159 -15.41 1.62 6.28
C TYR A 159 -16.83 1.13 6.49
N PHE A 160 -17.78 2.06 6.62
CA PHE A 160 -19.20 1.77 6.81
C PHE A 160 -19.95 2.02 5.51
N ILE A 161 -20.88 1.12 5.17
CA ILE A 161 -21.79 1.34 4.02
C ILE A 161 -22.56 2.63 4.25
N GLY A 162 -22.60 3.51 3.25
CA GLY A 162 -23.33 4.78 3.31
C GLY A 162 -22.79 5.81 4.32
N GLY A 163 -21.57 5.62 4.84
CA GLY A 163 -20.98 6.50 5.86
C GLY A 163 -20.81 7.96 5.43
N LEU A 164 -20.62 8.23 4.13
CA LEU A 164 -20.53 9.59 3.60
C LEU A 164 -21.89 10.24 3.32
N ALA A 165 -22.87 9.48 2.80
CA ALA A 165 -24.21 10.01 2.52
C ALA A 165 -24.93 10.49 3.80
N LYS A 166 -24.69 9.82 4.93
CA LYS A 166 -25.31 10.16 6.21
C LYS A 166 -24.70 11.40 6.88
N ALA A 167 -23.48 11.80 6.51
CA ALA A 167 -22.82 12.98 7.07
C ALA A 167 -23.26 14.29 6.40
N GLU A 168 -23.77 14.22 5.17
CA GLU A 168 -24.27 15.36 4.41
C GLU A 168 -25.74 15.71 4.73
N GLU A 169 -26.47 14.78 5.37
CA GLU A 169 -27.85 14.97 5.84
C GLU A 169 -27.98 15.37 7.33
N ALA A 170 -26.85 15.60 8.03
CA ALA A 170 -26.88 16.09 9.40
C ALA A 170 -27.10 17.63 9.42
N PRO A 171 -28.17 18.14 10.07
CA PRO A 171 -28.53 19.57 10.08
C PRO A 171 -27.58 20.46 10.89
#